data_AF-A0A955NMD0-F1
#
_entry.id   AF-A0A955NMD0-F1
#
_cell.length_a   1.000
_cell.length_b   1.000
_cell.length_c   1.000
_cell.angle_alpha   90.00
_cell.angle_beta   90.00
_cell.angle_gamma   90.00
#
_symmetry.space_group_name_H-M   'P 1'
#
loop_
_entity.id
_entity.type
_entity.pdbx_description
1 polymer ?
#
loop_
_entity_poly.entity_id
_entity_poly.type
_entity_poly.pdbx_seq_one_letter_code
_entity_poly.pdbx_strand_id
1 'polypeptide(L)'
;MNLPFTMTLSVALLCLSMGARGEGTTLLVGGAKQLFIDDLFFESSKNISLKVHPAYKTGEKNLQREKPWESATLNWFTVMQDQGKYRMWYECYDIEGWPTGDDTSFCYAESQDGVVWTRPNLGLFTYQEDTETNILFRLIGPEGA
;
A
#
# COMPACT_ATOMS: atom_id res chain seq x y z
N MET A 1 12.37 -49.74 -72.82
CA MET A 1 11.70 -48.55 -72.24
C MET A 1 11.19 -48.95 -70.87
N ASN A 2 12.09 -48.96 -69.88
CA ASN A 2 11.84 -49.40 -68.49
C ASN A 2 12.37 -48.29 -67.58
N LEU A 3 11.50 -47.68 -66.77
CA LEU A 3 11.88 -46.74 -65.71
C LEU A 3 11.93 -47.52 -64.39
N PRO A 4 13.04 -47.48 -63.62
CA PRO A 4 13.02 -47.95 -62.26
C PRO A 4 12.51 -46.83 -61.34
N PHE A 5 11.58 -47.20 -60.46
CA PHE A 5 11.01 -46.36 -59.41
C PHE A 5 11.98 -46.33 -58.22
N THR A 6 12.62 -45.20 -57.95
CA THR A 6 13.48 -45.01 -56.76
C THR A 6 12.65 -44.41 -55.63
N MET A 7 12.50 -45.14 -54.53
CA MET A 7 11.81 -44.67 -53.32
C MET A 7 12.86 -44.21 -52.31
N THR A 8 12.96 -42.91 -52.08
CA THR A 8 13.90 -42.32 -51.11
C THR A 8 13.25 -42.30 -49.73
N LEU A 9 13.83 -43.01 -48.75
CA LEU A 9 13.41 -42.98 -47.35
C LEU A 9 14.22 -41.91 -46.60
N SER A 10 13.62 -40.76 -46.31
CA SER A 10 14.23 -39.74 -45.46
C SER A 10 13.87 -40.00 -43.99
N VAL A 11 14.84 -40.44 -43.18
CA VAL A 11 14.69 -40.47 -41.73
C VAL A 11 14.99 -39.07 -41.19
N ALA A 12 13.95 -38.32 -40.86
CA ALA A 12 14.08 -37.07 -40.12
C ALA A 12 14.37 -37.40 -38.66
N LEU A 13 15.62 -37.24 -38.23
CA LEU A 13 16.02 -37.32 -36.84
C LEU A 13 15.51 -36.05 -36.13
N LEU A 14 14.31 -36.11 -35.52
CA LEU A 14 13.85 -35.10 -34.59
C LEU A 14 14.73 -35.16 -33.34
N CYS A 15 15.74 -34.29 -33.27
CA CYS A 15 16.38 -33.93 -32.02
C CYS A 15 15.34 -33.24 -31.13
N LEU A 16 14.60 -34.03 -30.33
CA LEU A 16 13.95 -33.53 -29.13
C LEU A 16 15.07 -33.08 -28.20
N SER A 17 15.32 -31.78 -28.15
CA SER A 17 16.09 -31.19 -27.07
C SER A 17 15.33 -31.48 -25.77
N MET A 18 15.73 -32.53 -25.06
CA MET A 18 15.45 -32.68 -23.65
C MET A 18 16.08 -31.46 -22.97
N GLY A 19 15.28 -30.41 -22.77
CA GLY A 19 15.65 -29.28 -21.95
C GLY A 19 16.12 -29.83 -20.61
N ALA A 20 17.33 -29.46 -20.21
CA ALA A 20 17.85 -29.81 -18.90
C ALA A 20 16.80 -29.42 -17.85
N ARG A 21 16.30 -30.40 -17.09
CA ARG A 21 15.52 -30.11 -15.89
C ARG A 21 16.47 -29.41 -14.94
N GLY A 22 16.26 -28.11 -14.72
CA GLY A 22 16.93 -27.40 -13.64
C GLY A 22 16.71 -28.16 -12.34
N GLU A 23 17.74 -28.28 -11.51
CA GLU A 23 17.61 -28.81 -10.15
C GLU A 23 16.56 -27.96 -9.42
N GLY A 24 15.35 -28.48 -9.32
CA GLY A 24 14.25 -27.80 -8.65
C GLY A 24 14.56 -27.72 -7.16
N THR A 25 14.82 -26.52 -6.66
CA THR A 25 14.93 -26.27 -5.23
C THR A 25 13.63 -26.75 -4.56
N THR A 26 13.74 -27.63 -3.57
CA THR A 26 12.56 -28.10 -2.83
C THR A 26 11.91 -26.93 -2.11
N LEU A 27 10.66 -26.62 -2.44
CA LEU A 27 9.91 -25.55 -1.79
C LEU A 27 9.29 -26.06 -0.48
N LEU A 28 9.64 -25.41 0.64
CA LEU A 28 9.03 -25.68 1.93
C LEU A 28 7.72 -24.89 2.05
N VAL A 29 6.60 -25.54 1.74
CA VAL A 29 5.25 -24.93 1.82
C VAL A 29 4.79 -24.77 3.29
N GLY A 30 5.07 -25.77 4.14
CA GLY A 30 4.64 -25.77 5.54
C GLY A 30 3.12 -25.60 5.71
N GLY A 31 2.69 -25.08 6.87
CA GLY A 31 1.28 -24.76 7.18
C GLY A 31 0.94 -23.27 7.18
N ALA A 32 1.89 -22.42 6.79
CA ALA A 32 1.69 -20.98 6.74
C ALA A 32 0.83 -20.58 5.52
N LYS A 33 0.18 -19.41 5.61
CA LYS A 33 -0.49 -18.81 4.44
C LYS A 33 0.55 -18.48 3.38
N GLN A 34 0.30 -18.92 2.15
CA GLN A 34 1.14 -18.65 0.99
C GLN A 34 0.48 -17.58 0.13
N LEU A 35 1.27 -16.60 -0.32
CA LEU A 35 0.81 -15.56 -1.24
C LEU A 35 1.17 -15.96 -2.67
N PHE A 36 0.18 -15.91 -3.57
CA PHE A 36 0.36 -16.19 -5.00
C PHE A 36 0.56 -14.86 -5.74
N ILE A 37 1.67 -14.19 -5.45
CA ILE A 37 2.01 -12.87 -6.00
C ILE A 37 3.12 -12.93 -7.07
N ASP A 38 3.71 -14.11 -7.25
CA ASP A 38 4.78 -14.41 -8.19
C ASP A 38 4.60 -15.82 -8.79
N ASP A 39 5.62 -16.32 -9.50
CA ASP A 39 5.63 -17.63 -10.15
C ASP A 39 6.27 -18.75 -9.31
N LEU A 40 6.63 -18.50 -8.05
CA LEU A 40 7.34 -19.46 -7.20
C LEU A 40 6.61 -20.80 -7.08
N PHE A 41 5.27 -20.77 -6.99
CA PHE A 41 4.43 -21.96 -6.84
C PHE A 41 3.82 -22.45 -8.16
N PHE A 42 4.26 -21.94 -9.31
CA PHE A 42 3.76 -22.36 -10.62
C PHE A 42 4.74 -23.29 -11.32
N GLU A 43 4.36 -24.56 -11.48
CA GLU A 43 5.09 -25.46 -12.37
C GLU A 43 4.86 -25.08 -13.85
N SER A 44 3.64 -24.66 -14.20
CA SER A 44 3.31 -24.20 -15.55
C SER A 44 2.07 -23.30 -15.57
N SER A 45 1.97 -22.49 -16.63
CA SER A 45 0.79 -21.66 -16.93
C SER A 45 0.56 -21.64 -18.44
N LYS A 46 -0.69 -21.72 -18.90
CA LYS A 46 -1.03 -21.66 -20.32
C LYS A 46 -2.24 -20.76 -20.55
N ASN A 47 -2.09 -19.75 -21.40
CA ASN A 47 -3.15 -18.79 -21.74
C ASN A 47 -3.79 -18.08 -20.53
N ILE A 48 -3.03 -17.92 -19.45
CA ILE A 48 -3.40 -17.19 -18.24
C ILE A 48 -2.26 -16.26 -17.84
N SER A 49 -2.57 -15.19 -17.12
CA SER A 49 -1.57 -14.31 -16.52
C SER A 49 -1.98 -13.90 -15.11
N LEU A 50 -1.00 -13.74 -14.23
CA LEU A 50 -1.22 -13.16 -12.92
C LEU A 50 -1.44 -11.65 -13.08
N LYS A 51 -2.51 -11.14 -12.46
CA LYS A 51 -2.83 -9.70 -12.48
C LYS A 51 -3.17 -9.26 -11.08
N VAL A 52 -2.48 -8.22 -10.61
CA VAL A 52 -2.85 -7.54 -9.35
C VAL A 52 -4.24 -6.96 -9.52
N HIS A 53 -5.12 -7.25 -8.56
CA HIS A 53 -6.46 -6.67 -8.55
C HIS A 53 -6.33 -5.15 -8.34
N PRO A 54 -6.78 -4.32 -9.29
CA PRO A 54 -6.59 -2.89 -9.19
C PRO A 54 -7.39 -2.34 -7.99
N ALA A 55 -6.74 -1.50 -7.19
CA ALA A 55 -7.45 -0.73 -6.18
C ALA A 55 -8.41 0.25 -6.87
N TYR A 56 -9.64 0.35 -6.39
CA TYR A 56 -10.59 1.37 -6.80
C TYR A 56 -10.92 2.25 -5.61
N LYS A 57 -11.12 3.55 -5.87
CA LYS A 57 -11.59 4.48 -4.85
C LYS A 57 -13.06 4.18 -4.59
N THR A 58 -13.40 3.85 -3.36
CA THR A 58 -14.76 3.48 -2.96
C THR A 58 -15.65 4.73 -2.76
N GLY A 59 -15.03 5.87 -2.43
CA GLY A 59 -15.68 7.18 -2.31
C GLY A 59 -15.87 7.64 -0.86
N GLU A 60 -15.83 6.70 0.08
CA GLU A 60 -15.80 6.97 1.51
C GLU A 60 -14.53 7.73 1.90
N LYS A 61 -14.69 8.63 2.87
CA LYS A 61 -13.61 9.43 3.43
C LYS A 61 -13.37 8.97 4.86
N ASN A 62 -12.23 8.30 5.10
CA ASN A 62 -11.90 7.74 6.41
C ASN A 62 -11.59 8.81 7.46
N LEU A 63 -11.05 9.96 7.03
CA LEU A 63 -10.82 11.13 7.87
C LEU A 63 -11.23 12.38 7.11
N GLN A 64 -11.94 13.29 7.78
CA GLN A 64 -12.39 14.57 7.23
C GLN A 64 -11.99 15.71 8.17
N ARG A 65 -12.06 16.95 7.68
CA ARG A 65 -11.84 18.12 8.52
C ARG A 65 -13.06 18.34 9.39
N GLU A 66 -12.90 18.20 10.70
CA GLU A 66 -13.95 18.32 11.71
C GLU A 66 -13.58 19.32 12.82
N LYS A 67 -12.30 19.66 12.95
CA LYS A 67 -11.80 20.58 13.98
C LYS A 67 -11.30 21.92 13.39
N PRO A 68 -11.33 23.02 14.17
CA PRO A 68 -10.87 24.33 13.69
C PRO A 68 -9.41 24.36 13.22
N TRP A 69 -8.51 23.72 13.98
CA TRP A 69 -7.06 23.62 13.68
C TRP A 69 -6.72 22.77 12.44
N GLU A 70 -7.71 22.10 11.85
CA GLU A 70 -7.58 21.34 10.61
C GLU A 70 -8.49 21.89 9.50
N SER A 71 -8.93 23.15 9.61
CA SER A 71 -9.93 23.74 8.72
C SER A 71 -9.46 23.97 7.29
N ALA A 72 -8.15 24.04 7.00
CA ALA A 72 -7.66 24.15 5.63
C ALA A 72 -7.38 22.77 5.01
N THR A 73 -6.41 22.03 5.58
CA THR A 73 -5.92 20.79 4.99
C THR A 73 -5.53 19.75 6.05
N LEU A 74 -5.55 18.48 5.62
CA LEU A 74 -5.00 17.34 6.36
C LEU A 74 -3.88 16.74 5.51
N ASN A 75 -2.67 16.64 6.05
CA ASN A 75 -1.45 16.28 5.35
C ASN A 75 -0.61 15.26 6.16
N TRP A 76 0.43 14.72 5.52
CA TRP A 76 1.45 13.85 6.11
C TRP A 76 0.97 12.84 7.15
N PHE A 77 0.16 11.91 6.69
CA PHE A 77 -0.33 10.80 7.52
C PHE A 77 0.74 9.72 7.71
N THR A 78 0.99 9.34 8.95
CA THR A 78 1.70 8.13 9.33
C THR A 78 0.76 7.25 10.12
N VAL A 79 0.55 5.99 9.69
CA VAL A 79 -0.30 5.03 10.38
C VAL A 79 0.53 3.83 10.82
N MET A 80 0.37 3.42 12.08
CA MET A 80 1.01 2.23 12.63
C MET A 80 0.01 1.45 13.46
N GLN A 81 0.04 0.11 13.34
CA GLN A 81 -0.64 -0.76 14.28
C GLN A 81 0.30 -1.03 15.47
N ASP A 82 -0.19 -0.76 16.68
CA ASP A 82 0.53 -0.99 17.93
C ASP A 82 -0.45 -1.54 18.97
N GLN A 83 -0.11 -2.67 19.58
CA GLN A 83 -0.91 -3.32 20.65
C GLN A 83 -2.40 -3.52 20.30
N GLY A 84 -2.69 -3.91 19.06
CA GLY A 84 -4.07 -4.16 18.62
C GLY A 84 -4.89 -2.91 18.30
N LYS A 85 -4.27 -1.73 18.30
CA LYS A 85 -4.89 -0.45 17.93
C LYS A 85 -4.13 0.18 16.76
N TYR A 86 -4.85 0.76 15.81
CA TYR A 86 -4.26 1.61 14.79
C TYR A 86 -4.11 3.02 15.33
N ARG A 87 -2.92 3.58 15.13
CA ARG A 87 -2.53 4.92 15.56
C ARG A 87 -2.15 5.73 14.33
N MET A 88 -2.67 6.94 14.23
CA MET A 88 -2.38 7.88 13.16
C MET A 88 -1.78 9.16 13.72
N TRP A 89 -0.69 9.59 13.11
CA TRP A 89 -0.11 10.92 13.28
C TRP A 89 -0.29 11.65 11.96
N TYR A 90 -0.80 12.86 12.01
CA TYR A 90 -1.05 13.65 10.80
C TYR A 90 -0.72 15.11 11.05
N GLU A 91 -0.35 15.79 9.99
CA GLU A 91 -0.20 17.23 9.98
C GLU A 91 -1.52 17.86 9.52
N CYS A 92 -1.87 19.03 10.06
CA CYS A 92 -2.99 19.81 9.57
C CYS A 92 -2.75 21.30 9.73
N TYR A 93 -3.51 22.04 8.94
CA TYR A 93 -3.48 23.50 8.89
C TYR A 93 -4.89 24.04 9.08
N ASP A 94 -5.00 25.17 9.77
CA ASP A 94 -6.17 26.02 9.69
C ASP A 94 -6.07 26.98 8.50
N ILE A 95 -7.14 27.72 8.22
CA ILE A 95 -7.23 28.62 7.07
C ILE A 95 -6.31 29.82 7.24
N GLU A 96 -6.12 30.28 8.48
CA GLU A 96 -5.31 31.43 8.84
C GLU A 96 -3.80 31.14 8.66
N GLY A 97 -3.36 29.93 8.98
CA GLY A 97 -1.97 29.46 8.84
C GLY A 97 -1.64 28.84 7.48
N TRP A 98 -2.59 28.73 6.54
CA TRP A 98 -2.33 28.14 5.23
C TRP A 98 -2.11 29.19 4.12
N PRO A 99 -1.15 29.01 3.19
CA PRO A 99 -0.16 27.93 3.08
C PRO A 99 1.20 28.31 3.70
N THR A 100 1.23 28.87 4.90
CA THR A 100 2.51 29.21 5.54
C THR A 100 3.13 27.95 6.14
N GLY A 101 4.46 27.85 6.11
CA GLY A 101 5.17 26.67 6.64
C GLY A 101 5.33 26.73 8.16
N ASP A 102 4.89 27.81 8.77
CA ASP A 102 5.25 28.19 10.12
C ASP A 102 4.06 28.15 11.08
N ASP A 103 2.82 28.00 10.63
CA ASP A 103 1.66 27.70 11.48
C ASP A 103 1.03 26.33 11.13
N THR A 104 1.55 25.28 11.77
CA THR A 104 1.15 23.88 11.53
C THR A 104 0.91 23.12 12.81
N SER A 105 -0.09 22.23 12.81
CA SER A 105 -0.41 21.34 13.93
C SER A 105 -0.15 19.89 13.58
N PHE A 106 0.61 19.20 14.44
CA PHE A 106 0.77 17.76 14.39
C PHE A 106 -0.23 17.12 15.36
N CYS A 107 -1.12 16.31 14.82
CA CYS A 107 -2.28 15.76 15.50
C CYS A 107 -2.23 14.23 15.58
N TYR A 108 -3.07 13.68 16.45
CA TYR A 108 -3.19 12.25 16.72
C TYR A 108 -4.62 11.74 16.50
N ALA A 109 -4.76 10.53 15.95
CA ALA A 109 -6.02 9.81 15.89
C ALA A 109 -5.83 8.31 16.15
N GLU A 110 -6.89 7.63 16.59
CA GLU A 110 -6.89 6.20 16.85
C GLU A 110 -8.06 5.47 16.19
N SER A 111 -7.85 4.20 15.85
CA SER A 111 -8.85 3.34 15.23
C SER A 111 -8.67 1.88 15.63
N GLN A 112 -9.76 1.11 15.65
CA GLN A 112 -9.73 -0.34 15.89
C GLN A 112 -9.67 -1.15 14.59
N ASP A 113 -10.07 -0.56 13.47
CA ASP A 113 -10.21 -1.23 12.17
C ASP A 113 -9.40 -0.55 11.04
N GLY A 114 -8.80 0.61 11.31
CA GLY A 114 -8.06 1.41 10.34
C GLY A 114 -8.94 2.20 9.37
N VAL A 115 -10.27 2.13 9.52
CA VAL A 115 -11.26 2.76 8.64
C VAL A 115 -11.97 3.89 9.35
N VAL A 116 -12.44 3.66 10.59
CA VAL A 116 -13.13 4.67 11.41
C VAL A 116 -12.17 5.21 12.44
N TRP A 117 -11.96 6.52 12.43
CA TRP A 117 -10.95 7.19 13.26
C TRP A 117 -11.59 8.09 14.32
N THR A 118 -11.04 8.05 15.53
CA THR A 118 -11.39 8.92 16.65
C THR A 118 -10.23 9.86 16.94
N ARG A 119 -10.53 11.14 17.17
CA ARG A 119 -9.57 12.15 17.63
C ARG A 119 -9.69 12.28 19.15
N PRO A 120 -8.88 11.59 19.96
CA PRO A 120 -8.99 11.69 21.41
C PRO A 120 -8.57 13.08 21.89
N ASN A 121 -9.20 13.57 22.95
CA ASN A 121 -8.66 14.73 23.65
C ASN A 121 -7.36 14.32 24.36
N LEU A 122 -6.25 14.92 23.95
CA LEU A 122 -4.93 14.75 24.56
C LEU A 122 -4.65 15.79 25.64
N GLY A 123 -5.21 17.00 25.52
CA GLY A 123 -4.97 18.10 26.46
C GLY A 123 -3.51 18.58 26.53
N LEU A 124 -2.70 18.32 25.50
CA LEU A 124 -1.27 18.64 25.49
C LEU A 124 -0.97 20.04 24.94
N PHE A 125 -1.72 20.48 23.93
CA PHE A 125 -1.55 21.79 23.29
C PHE A 125 -2.91 22.46 23.07
N THR A 126 -3.00 23.74 23.41
CA THR A 126 -4.23 24.53 23.24
C THR A 126 -4.32 25.10 21.83
N TYR A 127 -5.54 25.17 21.28
CA TYR A 127 -5.83 25.90 20.04
C TYR A 127 -6.81 27.03 20.30
N GLN A 128 -6.40 28.29 20.12
CA GLN A 128 -7.27 29.46 20.34
C GLN A 128 -8.10 29.35 21.64
N GLU A 129 -7.44 29.06 22.76
CA GLU A 129 -8.03 28.82 24.09
C GLU A 129 -8.73 27.45 24.30
N ASP A 130 -8.99 26.68 23.24
CA ASP A 130 -9.53 25.31 23.35
C ASP A 130 -8.46 24.34 23.84
N THR A 131 -8.69 23.72 25.01
CA THR A 131 -7.83 22.68 25.59
C THR A 131 -8.22 21.26 25.18
N GLU A 132 -9.40 21.07 24.58
CA GLU A 132 -9.94 19.77 24.18
C GLU A 132 -9.44 19.37 22.79
N THR A 133 -8.13 19.29 22.63
CA THR A 133 -7.47 19.08 21.34
C THR A 133 -6.81 17.71 21.23
N ASN A 134 -6.64 17.24 20.00
CA ASN A 134 -5.82 16.05 19.68
C ASN A 134 -4.42 16.43 19.19
N ILE A 135 -3.94 17.63 19.53
CA ILE A 135 -2.66 18.18 19.06
C ILE A 135 -1.52 17.64 19.94
N LEU A 136 -0.50 17.09 19.30
CA LEU A 136 0.74 16.60 19.92
C LEU A 136 1.83 17.68 19.98
N PHE A 137 1.87 18.55 18.97
CA PHE A 137 2.83 19.63 18.84
C PHE A 137 2.30 20.66 17.84
N ARG A 138 2.54 21.95 18.09
CA ARG A 138 2.22 23.04 17.16
C ARG A 138 3.46 23.89 16.91
N LEU A 139 3.73 24.20 15.65
CA LEU A 139 4.72 25.20 15.24
C LEU A 139 3.95 26.47 14.90
N ILE A 140 4.37 27.61 15.46
CA ILE A 140 3.87 28.94 15.11
C ILE A 140 5.10 29.83 14.87
N GLY A 141 5.26 30.32 13.65
CA GLY A 141 6.35 31.21 13.28
C GLY A 141 6.06 32.67 13.60
N PRO A 142 7.07 33.54 13.44
CA PRO A 142 6.87 34.96 13.60
C PRO A 142 5.99 35.50 12.47
N GLU A 143 5.21 36.54 12.78
CA GLU A 143 4.33 37.20 11.81
C GLU A 143 5.10 37.62 10.55
N GLY A 144 4.74 37.05 9.39
CA GLY A 144 5.31 37.39 8.08
C GLY A 144 6.51 36.55 7.61
N ALA A 145 6.72 35.35 8.17
CA ALA A 145 7.74 34.40 7.71
C ALA A 145 7.36 33.64 6.41
#